data_AF-A0A2S0MB08-F1
#
_entry.id   AF-A0A2S0MB08-F1
#
_cell.length_a   1.000
_cell.length_b   1.000
_cell.length_c   1.000
_cell.angle_alpha   90.00
_cell.angle_beta   90.00
_cell.angle_gamma   90.00
#
_symmetry.space_group_name_H-M   'P 1'
#
loop_
_entity.id
_entity.type
_entity.pdbx_description
1 polymer ?
#
loop_
_entity_poly.entity_id
_entity_poly.type
_entity_poly.pdbx_seq_one_letter_code
_entity_poly.pdbx_strand_id
1 'polypeptide(L)'
;MARRSQVRGATAGLWPRRGVGSSPGASGVGERIHAGARDDAAVARARRWWGQQVTSIYDGTSTSALLTGLMWTAIYDAAPQAEYTGIAMEYGTQPVMDVLQALRADQWLALHPEAPPELAAQIKAQVLAAFYTDTDAWKGQIISQARQALFEAVDGLSASADDRWTA
;
A
#
# COMPACT_ATOMS: atom_id res chain seq x y z
N MET A 1 32.72 -11.92 -28.13
CA MET A 1 31.99 -12.50 -26.98
C MET A 1 31.92 -11.42 -25.89
N ALA A 2 30.92 -10.55 -25.95
CA ALA A 2 30.80 -9.39 -25.08
C ALA A 2 30.12 -9.80 -23.76
N ARG A 3 30.78 -9.56 -22.62
CA ARG A 3 30.18 -9.70 -21.29
C ARG A 3 29.07 -8.64 -21.18
N ARG A 4 27.81 -9.05 -21.19
CA ARG A 4 26.71 -8.19 -20.75
C ARG A 4 26.91 -7.96 -19.25
N SER A 5 27.22 -6.73 -18.87
CA SER A 5 27.18 -6.29 -17.48
C SER A 5 25.75 -6.52 -16.94
N GLN A 6 25.63 -7.41 -15.98
CA GLN A 6 24.36 -7.79 -15.39
C GLN A 6 24.00 -6.72 -14.34
N VAL A 7 23.24 -5.70 -14.77
CA VAL A 7 22.71 -4.68 -13.87
C VAL A 7 21.76 -5.37 -12.88
N ARG A 8 22.16 -5.48 -11.62
CA ARG A 8 21.30 -5.91 -10.50
C ARG A 8 20.38 -4.74 -10.15
N GLY A 9 19.20 -4.71 -10.77
CA GLY A 9 18.19 -3.71 -10.47
C GLY A 9 17.66 -3.89 -9.05
N ALA A 10 17.68 -2.83 -8.26
CA ALA A 10 16.80 -2.72 -7.10
C ALA A 10 15.50 -2.10 -7.62
N THR A 11 14.36 -2.69 -7.28
CA THR A 11 13.05 -2.22 -7.73
C THR A 11 12.27 -1.75 -6.52
N ALA A 12 11.94 -0.46 -6.48
CA ALA A 12 10.97 0.09 -5.55
C ALA A 12 9.57 -0.06 -6.16
N GLY A 13 8.68 -0.75 -5.45
CA GLY A 13 7.27 -0.87 -5.84
C GLY A 13 6.39 -0.14 -4.84
N LEU A 14 5.63 0.86 -5.30
CA LEU A 14 4.53 1.43 -4.56
C LEU A 14 3.24 0.77 -5.07
N TRP A 15 2.63 -0.10 -4.26
CA TRP A 15 1.38 -0.74 -4.64
C TRP A 15 0.20 -0.03 -3.99
N PRO A 16 -0.64 0.71 -4.74
CA PRO A 16 -1.89 1.23 -4.21
C PRO A 16 -2.87 0.07 -4.00
N ARG A 17 -3.19 -0.23 -2.75
CA ARG A 17 -4.23 -1.22 -2.41
C ARG A 17 -5.62 -0.60 -2.60
N ARG A 18 -6.46 -1.23 -3.43
CA ARG A 18 -7.92 -1.16 -3.35
C ARG A 18 -8.41 -2.50 -2.80
N GLY A 19 -8.52 -2.63 -1.49
CA GLY A 19 -8.99 -3.86 -0.84
C GLY A 19 -9.48 -3.54 0.56
N VAL A 20 -10.65 -4.05 0.91
CA VAL A 20 -11.38 -3.81 2.17
C VAL A 20 -10.44 -3.89 3.37
N GLY A 21 -10.30 -2.73 4.01
CA GLY A 21 -9.35 -2.44 5.07
C GLY A 21 -9.29 -0.92 5.15
N SER A 22 -10.30 -0.31 5.77
CA SER A 22 -10.16 1.07 6.22
C SER A 22 -8.94 1.09 7.13
N SER A 23 -7.86 1.77 6.75
CA SER A 23 -6.80 2.04 7.70
C SER A 23 -7.47 2.76 8.88
N PRO A 24 -7.34 2.29 10.13
CA PRO A 24 -7.99 2.92 11.28
C PRO A 24 -7.31 4.24 11.68
N GLY A 25 -6.43 4.77 10.83
CA GLY A 25 -5.86 6.10 10.97
C GLY A 25 -6.85 7.22 10.69
N ALA A 26 -6.52 8.41 11.21
CA ALA A 26 -7.26 9.63 10.90
C ALA A 26 -7.34 9.86 9.38
N SER A 27 -8.43 10.50 8.93
CA SER A 27 -8.64 10.77 7.51
C SER A 27 -7.42 11.43 6.87
N GLY A 28 -6.94 10.85 5.77
CA GLY A 28 -5.79 11.33 4.98
C GLY A 28 -4.41 10.98 5.53
N VAL A 29 -4.29 10.38 6.72
CA VAL A 29 -3.00 9.89 7.25
C VAL A 29 -2.68 8.52 6.63
N GLY A 30 -1.48 8.38 6.09
CA GLY A 30 -1.00 7.15 5.45
C GLY A 30 -0.16 6.27 6.38
N GLU A 31 -0.60 5.03 6.62
CA GLU A 31 0.24 3.98 7.20
C GLU A 31 1.20 3.45 6.13
N ARG A 32 2.48 3.27 6.50
CA ARG A 32 3.52 2.68 5.65
C ARG A 32 3.72 1.23 6.07
N ILE A 33 3.35 0.30 5.20
CA ILE A 33 3.39 -1.14 5.51
C ILE A 33 4.42 -1.81 4.61
N HIS A 34 5.34 -2.57 5.19
CA HIS A 34 6.30 -3.39 4.45
C HIS A 34 5.57 -4.35 3.51
N ALA A 35 5.87 -4.22 2.22
CA ALA A 35 5.32 -5.04 1.15
C ALA A 35 6.48 -5.78 0.47
N GLY A 36 7.06 -6.75 1.17
CA GLY A 36 8.18 -7.54 0.68
C GLY A 36 8.21 -8.92 1.35
N ALA A 37 9.33 -9.61 1.21
CA ALA A 37 9.55 -10.93 1.82
C ALA A 37 9.42 -10.87 3.34
N ARG A 38 9.05 -12.01 3.92
CA ARG A 38 9.05 -12.25 5.36
C ARG A 38 10.49 -12.52 5.83
N ASP A 39 11.32 -11.49 5.78
CA ASP A 39 12.70 -11.54 6.27
C ASP A 39 13.08 -10.23 6.98
N ASP A 40 13.81 -10.34 8.08
CA ASP A 40 14.17 -9.21 8.94
C ASP A 40 15.10 -8.20 8.24
N ALA A 41 15.95 -8.65 7.33
CA ALA A 41 16.82 -7.78 6.54
C ALA A 41 16.03 -6.95 5.52
N ALA A 42 14.99 -7.52 4.89
CA ALA A 42 14.08 -6.76 4.02
C ALA A 42 13.28 -5.72 4.80
N VAL A 43 12.75 -6.06 5.98
CA VAL A 43 12.05 -5.11 6.86
C VAL A 43 13.01 -4.00 7.32
N ALA A 44 14.23 -4.36 7.75
CA ALA A 44 15.24 -3.40 8.14
C ALA A 44 15.62 -2.47 6.98
N ARG A 45 15.71 -2.98 5.75
CA ARG A 45 15.97 -2.17 4.55
C ARG A 45 14.83 -1.22 4.25
N ALA A 46 13.57 -1.67 4.33
CA ALA A 46 12.41 -0.80 4.21
C ALA A 46 12.42 0.33 5.26
N ARG A 47 12.74 0.01 6.54
CA ARG A 47 12.88 1.01 7.60
C ARG A 47 14.04 1.99 7.39
N ARG A 48 15.11 1.57 6.71
CA ARG A 48 16.19 2.48 6.30
C ARG A 48 15.73 3.47 5.23
N TRP A 49 14.87 3.04 4.30
CA TRP A 49 14.40 3.90 3.22
C TRP A 49 13.28 4.84 3.67
N TRP A 50 12.26 4.32 4.36
CA TRP A 50 11.03 5.07 4.69
C TRP A 50 10.84 5.32 6.19
N GLY A 51 11.90 5.15 6.98
CA GLY A 51 11.91 5.44 8.42
C GLY A 51 11.39 4.31 9.32
N GLN A 52 11.61 4.47 10.63
CA GLN A 52 11.30 3.44 11.63
C GLN A 52 9.80 3.19 11.83
N GLN A 53 8.95 4.09 11.36
CA GLN A 53 7.50 3.96 11.38
C GLN A 53 6.94 2.94 10.39
N VAL A 54 7.77 2.35 9.52
CA VAL A 54 7.33 1.26 8.64
C VAL A 54 6.92 0.05 9.49
N THR A 55 5.65 -0.31 9.36
CA THR A 55 5.04 -1.46 10.01
C THR A 55 5.18 -2.71 9.15
N SER A 56 4.96 -3.89 9.73
CA SER A 56 4.99 -5.16 9.01
C SER A 56 3.82 -6.05 9.44
N ILE A 57 3.20 -6.69 8.45
CA ILE A 57 2.15 -7.70 8.70
C ILE A 57 2.72 -9.00 9.30
N TYR A 58 4.05 -9.14 9.34
CA TYR A 58 4.75 -10.33 9.82
C TYR A 58 5.16 -10.26 11.29
N ASP A 59 5.37 -9.06 11.83
CA ASP A 59 5.82 -8.83 13.21
C ASP A 59 4.68 -8.30 14.11
N GLY A 60 3.47 -8.16 13.56
CA GLY A 60 2.28 -7.69 14.28
C GLY A 60 2.27 -6.18 14.54
N THR A 61 3.20 -5.42 13.96
CA THR A 61 3.23 -3.95 14.11
C THR A 61 2.29 -3.23 13.14
N SER A 62 1.84 -3.90 12.07
CA SER A 62 0.89 -3.32 11.13
C SER A 62 -0.54 -3.50 11.61
N THR A 63 -1.38 -2.52 11.28
CA THR A 63 -2.82 -2.68 11.45
C THR A 63 -3.41 -3.73 10.51
N SER A 64 -2.74 -3.99 9.38
CA SER A 64 -3.16 -5.02 8.44
C SER A 64 -2.91 -6.42 9.02
N ALA A 65 -3.88 -7.32 8.80
CA ALA A 65 -3.74 -8.74 9.14
C ALA A 65 -2.64 -9.41 8.30
N LEU A 66 -2.19 -10.60 8.72
CA LEU A 66 -1.35 -11.45 7.88
C LEU A 66 -2.14 -11.87 6.63
N LEU A 67 -1.59 -11.59 5.45
CA LEU A 67 -2.24 -11.84 4.16
C LEU A 67 -1.48 -12.93 3.37
N THR A 68 -2.23 -13.68 2.55
CA THR A 68 -1.69 -14.61 1.55
C THR A 68 -2.13 -14.18 0.14
N GLY A 69 -1.43 -14.65 -0.91
CA GLY A 69 -1.77 -14.29 -2.30
C GLY A 69 -1.44 -12.85 -2.69
N LEU A 70 -0.46 -12.25 -2.00
CA LEU A 70 -0.08 -10.86 -2.19
C LEU A 70 0.67 -10.68 -3.51
N MET A 71 0.19 -9.79 -4.38
CA MET A 71 0.71 -9.69 -5.74
C MET A 71 2.21 -9.33 -5.80
N TRP A 72 2.73 -8.61 -4.80
CA TRP A 72 4.17 -8.30 -4.73
C TRP A 72 5.05 -9.54 -4.60
N THR A 73 4.54 -10.70 -4.19
CA THR A 73 5.35 -11.93 -4.14
C THR A 73 5.76 -12.41 -5.52
N ALA A 74 5.01 -12.06 -6.57
CA ALA A 74 5.32 -12.46 -7.95
C ALA A 74 6.66 -11.91 -8.46
N ILE A 75 7.17 -10.82 -7.87
CA ILE A 75 8.46 -10.25 -8.27
C ILE A 75 9.63 -11.22 -8.02
N TYR A 76 9.51 -12.08 -7.01
CA TYR A 76 10.55 -13.04 -6.66
C TYR A 76 10.67 -14.16 -7.68
N ASP A 77 9.56 -14.53 -8.32
CA ASP A 77 9.56 -15.51 -9.40
C ASP A 77 9.92 -14.85 -10.74
N ALA A 78 9.40 -13.64 -11.00
CA ALA A 78 9.59 -12.94 -12.27
C ALA A 78 11.01 -12.34 -12.43
N ALA A 79 11.65 -11.98 -11.31
CA ALA A 79 12.98 -11.36 -11.29
C ALA A 79 13.79 -11.83 -10.06
N PRO A 80 14.15 -13.12 -9.97
CA PRO A 80 14.86 -13.68 -8.81
C PRO A 80 16.24 -13.03 -8.56
N GLN A 81 16.82 -12.38 -9.57
CA GLN A 81 18.08 -11.64 -9.46
C GLN A 81 17.94 -10.24 -8.83
N ALA A 82 16.73 -9.72 -8.70
CA ALA A 82 16.47 -8.37 -8.23
C ALA A 82 16.29 -8.33 -6.71
N GLU A 83 16.91 -7.36 -6.06
CA GLU A 83 16.64 -7.08 -4.66
C GLU A 83 15.41 -6.17 -4.57
N TYR A 84 14.29 -6.74 -4.13
CA TYR A 84 13.03 -6.02 -4.00
C TYR A 84 12.87 -5.39 -2.62
N THR A 85 12.44 -4.13 -2.60
CA THR A 85 12.08 -3.40 -1.38
C THR A 85 10.84 -2.59 -1.69
N GLY A 86 9.73 -2.88 -1.02
CA GLY A 86 8.44 -2.26 -1.32
C GLY A 86 7.69 -1.87 -0.06
N ILE A 87 6.84 -0.85 -0.19
CA ILE A 87 5.85 -0.50 0.82
C ILE A 87 4.47 -0.35 0.16
N ALA A 88 3.44 -0.67 0.93
CA ALA A 88 2.08 -0.25 0.67
C ALA A 88 1.77 1.00 1.51
N MET A 89 1.09 1.96 0.89
CA MET A 89 0.57 3.15 1.58
C MET A 89 -0.94 2.98 1.74
N GLU A 90 -1.42 2.90 2.97
CA GLU A 90 -2.85 2.80 3.28
C GLU A 90 -3.33 4.09 3.96
N TYR A 91 -4.27 4.80 3.34
CA TYR A 91 -4.74 6.10 3.84
C TYR A 91 -6.08 5.96 4.54
N GLY A 92 -6.21 6.61 5.70
CA GLY A 92 -7.49 6.71 6.40
C GLY A 92 -8.54 7.48 5.58
N THR A 93 -9.80 7.05 5.65
CA THR A 93 -10.94 7.72 5.01
C THR A 93 -11.99 8.09 6.06
N GLN A 94 -12.87 7.15 6.39
CA GLN A 94 -13.96 7.24 7.35
C GLN A 94 -13.72 6.28 8.52
N PRO A 95 -14.40 6.47 9.67
CA PRO A 95 -14.37 5.50 10.76
C PRO A 95 -14.69 4.08 10.29
N VAL A 96 -13.98 3.08 10.81
CA VAL A 96 -14.12 1.67 10.41
C VAL A 96 -15.57 1.16 10.46
N MET A 97 -16.34 1.61 11.46
CA MET A 97 -17.75 1.21 11.58
C MET A 97 -18.60 1.75 10.43
N ASP A 98 -18.34 2.96 9.96
CA ASP A 98 -19.07 3.55 8.83
C ASP A 98 -18.72 2.83 7.52
N VAL A 99 -17.44 2.49 7.33
CA VAL A 99 -16.99 1.68 6.18
C VAL A 99 -17.65 0.30 6.19
N LEU A 100 -17.71 -0.36 7.34
CA LEU A 100 -18.38 -1.65 7.49
C LEU A 100 -19.89 -1.56 7.20
N GLN A 101 -20.56 -0.49 7.61
CA GLN A 101 -21.98 -0.31 7.30
C GLN A 101 -22.22 -0.07 5.81
N ALA A 102 -21.40 0.75 5.16
CA ALA A 102 -21.48 0.97 3.72
C ALA A 102 -21.31 -0.35 2.94
N LEU A 103 -20.36 -1.20 3.33
CA LEU A 103 -20.15 -2.51 2.72
C LEU A 103 -21.32 -3.48 2.97
N ARG A 104 -21.92 -3.46 4.17
CA ARG A 104 -23.13 -4.27 4.43
C ARG A 104 -24.31 -3.83 3.59
N ALA A 105 -24.50 -2.52 3.44
CA ALA A 105 -25.56 -1.97 2.59
C ALA A 105 -25.35 -2.37 1.12
N ASP A 106 -24.10 -2.35 0.63
CA ASP A 106 -23.77 -2.79 -0.73
C ASP A 106 -24.06 -4.28 -0.96
N GLN A 107 -23.68 -5.11 0.01
CA GLN A 107 -23.97 -6.55 -0.02
C GLN A 107 -25.48 -6.82 0.02
N TRP A 108 -26.23 -6.07 0.82
CA TRP A 108 -27.69 -6.16 0.84
C TRP A 108 -28.27 -5.80 -0.52
N LEU A 109 -27.81 -4.70 -1.14
CA LEU A 109 -28.27 -4.27 -2.47
C LEU A 109 -27.99 -5.32 -3.54
N ALA A 110 -26.84 -5.99 -3.49
CA ALA A 110 -26.52 -7.08 -4.42
C ALA A 110 -27.49 -8.27 -4.33
N LEU A 111 -28.15 -8.47 -3.19
CA LEU A 111 -29.16 -9.51 -2.96
C LEU A 111 -30.60 -9.03 -3.25
N HIS A 112 -30.82 -7.72 -3.42
CA HIS A 112 -32.14 -7.10 -3.61
C HIS A 112 -32.14 -6.19 -4.85
N PRO A 113 -32.02 -6.74 -6.07
CA PRO A 113 -31.99 -5.97 -7.31
C PRO A 113 -33.28 -5.18 -7.58
N GLU A 114 -34.38 -5.53 -6.90
CA GLU A 114 -35.67 -4.83 -6.95
C GLU A 114 -35.71 -3.55 -6.12
N ALA A 115 -34.66 -3.24 -5.36
CA ALA A 115 -34.61 -2.03 -4.54
C ALA A 115 -34.86 -0.75 -5.38
N PRO A 116 -35.54 0.27 -4.82
CA PRO A 116 -35.78 1.52 -5.53
C PRO A 116 -34.47 2.13 -6.07
N PRO A 117 -34.47 2.66 -7.31
CA PRO A 117 -33.26 3.23 -7.92
C PRO A 117 -32.57 4.30 -7.06
N GLU A 118 -33.35 5.10 -6.34
CA GLU A 118 -32.86 6.16 -5.45
C GLU A 118 -32.09 5.59 -4.26
N LEU A 119 -32.58 4.48 -3.67
CA LEU A 119 -31.89 3.79 -2.57
C LEU A 119 -30.60 3.13 -3.06
N ALA A 120 -30.65 2.49 -4.23
CA ALA A 120 -29.47 1.90 -4.84
C ALA A 120 -28.37 2.97 -5.08
N ALA A 121 -28.74 4.12 -5.63
CA ALA A 121 -27.84 5.25 -5.83
C ALA A 121 -27.25 5.78 -4.52
N GLN A 122 -28.07 5.90 -3.47
CA GLN A 122 -27.62 6.31 -2.13
C GLN A 122 -26.59 5.34 -1.55
N ILE A 123 -26.85 4.03 -1.62
CA ILE A 123 -25.92 3.00 -1.12
C ILE A 123 -24.58 3.07 -1.87
N LYS A 124 -24.62 3.18 -3.21
CA LYS A 124 -23.39 3.31 -4.01
C LYS A 124 -22.62 4.58 -3.71
N ALA A 125 -23.31 5.70 -3.44
CA ALA A 125 -22.66 6.94 -3.00
C ALA A 125 -22.01 6.79 -1.62
N GLN A 126 -22.65 6.09 -0.67
CA GLN A 126 -22.06 5.81 0.65
C GLN A 126 -20.80 4.95 0.54
N VAL A 127 -20.83 3.91 -0.31
CA VAL A 127 -19.64 3.08 -0.59
C VAL A 127 -18.52 3.94 -1.17
N LEU A 128 -18.81 4.79 -2.15
CA LEU A 128 -17.80 5.68 -2.72
C LEU A 128 -17.20 6.59 -1.64
N ALA A 129 -18.02 7.24 -0.83
CA ALA A 129 -17.57 8.13 0.24
C ALA A 129 -16.72 7.40 1.32
N ALA A 130 -17.00 6.11 1.56
CA ALA A 130 -16.24 5.28 2.48
C ALA A 130 -14.79 5.02 2.01
N PHE A 131 -14.55 5.00 0.70
CA PHE A 131 -13.22 4.77 0.11
C PHE A 131 -12.59 6.01 -0.54
N TYR A 132 -13.35 7.10 -0.64
CA TYR A 132 -12.93 8.33 -1.28
C TYR A 132 -13.66 9.54 -0.68
N THR A 133 -12.99 10.24 0.25
CA THR A 133 -13.56 11.39 0.99
C THR A 133 -13.78 12.63 0.10
N ASP A 134 -13.30 12.63 -1.15
CA ASP A 134 -13.45 13.68 -2.18
C ASP A 134 -13.24 15.14 -1.72
N THR A 135 -12.31 15.37 -0.80
CA THR A 135 -11.92 16.73 -0.39
C THR A 135 -10.53 17.08 -0.90
N ASP A 136 -10.29 18.35 -1.23
CA ASP A 136 -8.97 18.82 -1.64
C ASP A 136 -7.92 18.64 -0.53
N ALA A 137 -8.32 18.78 0.73
CA ALA A 137 -7.46 18.52 1.88
C ALA A 137 -6.96 17.07 1.91
N TRP A 138 -7.88 16.09 1.79
CA TRP A 138 -7.54 14.67 1.79
C TRP A 138 -6.69 14.30 0.57
N LYS A 139 -7.05 14.77 -0.63
CA LYS A 139 -6.25 14.56 -1.85
C LYS A 139 -4.84 15.13 -1.73
N GLY A 140 -4.72 16.34 -1.17
CA GLY A 140 -3.45 17.01 -0.93
C GLY A 140 -2.56 16.21 0.02
N GLN A 141 -3.11 15.67 1.10
CA GLN A 141 -2.39 14.82 2.05
C GLN A 141 -1.89 13.52 1.39
N ILE A 142 -2.70 12.87 0.57
CA ILE A 142 -2.29 11.65 -0.16
C ILE A 142 -1.15 11.95 -1.12
N ILE A 143 -1.29 12.97 -1.95
CA ILE A 143 -0.28 13.31 -2.95
C ILE A 143 1.04 13.70 -2.26
N SER A 144 0.97 14.47 -1.18
CA SER A 144 2.15 14.89 -0.42
C SER A 144 2.92 13.68 0.14
N GLN A 145 2.23 12.79 0.87
CA GLN A 145 2.84 11.61 1.48
C GLN A 145 3.34 10.60 0.43
N ALA A 146 2.58 10.39 -0.66
CA ALA A 146 3.00 9.52 -1.75
C ALA A 146 4.26 10.04 -2.44
N ARG A 147 4.34 11.35 -2.71
CA ARG A 147 5.55 11.97 -3.28
C ARG A 147 6.74 11.86 -2.35
N GLN A 148 6.54 12.10 -1.06
CA GLN A 148 7.59 11.92 -0.06
C GLN A 148 8.13 10.48 -0.09
N ALA A 149 7.24 9.48 -0.04
CA ALA A 149 7.63 8.08 -0.09
C ALA A 149 8.36 7.71 -1.40
N LEU A 150 7.99 8.32 -2.53
CA LEU A 150 8.68 8.13 -3.81
C LEU A 150 10.09 8.72 -3.80
N PHE A 151 10.29 9.92 -3.24
CA PHE A 151 11.64 10.50 -3.11
C PHE A 151 12.51 9.67 -2.17
N GLU A 152 11.98 9.29 -1.01
CA GLU A 152 12.67 8.40 -0.06
C GLU A 152 13.07 7.06 -0.71
N ALA A 153 12.24 6.52 -1.62
CA ALA A 153 12.57 5.33 -2.39
C ALA A 153 13.73 5.55 -3.37
N VAL A 154 13.77 6.68 -4.06
CA VAL A 154 14.87 7.04 -4.98
C VAL A 154 16.17 7.23 -4.21
N ASP A 155 16.13 7.88 -3.05
CA ASP A 155 17.29 8.05 -2.18
C ASP A 155 17.81 6.71 -1.69
N GLY A 156 16.91 5.82 -1.23
CA GLY A 156 17.25 4.46 -0.82
C GLY A 156 17.86 3.62 -1.95
N LEU A 157 17.32 3.75 -3.17
CA LEU A 157 17.87 3.09 -4.36
C LEU A 157 19.28 3.59 -4.70
N SER A 158 19.51 4.90 -4.59
CA SER A 158 20.79 5.54 -4.91
C SER A 158 21.87 5.15 -3.90
N ALA A 159 21.57 5.23 -2.60
CA ALA A 159 22.48 4.82 -1.54
C ALA A 159 22.87 3.33 -1.65
N SER A 160 21.89 2.46 -1.98
CA SER A 160 22.15 1.03 -2.18
C SER A 160 22.98 0.73 -3.44
N ALA A 161 23.02 1.64 -4.41
CA ALA A 161 23.89 1.50 -5.58
C ALA A 161 25.34 1.84 -5.23
N ASP A 162 25.56 2.87 -4.41
CA ASP A 162 26.91 3.31 -3.99
C ASP A 162 27.62 2.25 -3.12
N ASP A 163 26.88 1.57 -2.23
CA ASP A 163 27.41 0.45 -1.43
C ASP A 163 27.90 -0.73 -2.30
N ARG A 164 27.34 -0.91 -3.51
CA ARG A 164 27.73 -1.99 -4.43
C ARG A 164 28.97 -1.68 -5.28
N TRP A 165 29.38 -0.41 -5.33
CA TRP A 165 30.58 0.02 -6.07
C TRP A 165 31.78 0.28 -5.15
N THR A 166 31.54 0.36 -3.84
CA THR A 166 32.58 0.57 -2.82
C THR A 166 33.00 -0.72 -2.09
N ALA A 167 32.29 -1.83 -2.30
CA ALA A 167 32.63 -3.19 -1.86
C ALA A 167 33.29 -4.02 -2.96
#